data_AF-A0A7W1PQF7-F1
#
_entry.id   AF-A0A7W1PQF7-F1
#
_cell.length_a   1.000
_cell.length_b   1.000
_cell.length_c   1.000
_cell.angle_alpha   90.00
_cell.angle_beta   90.00
_cell.angle_gamma   90.00
#
_symmetry.space_group_name_H-M   'P 1'
#
loop_
_entity.id
_entity.type
_entity.pdbx_description
1 polymer ?
#
loop_
_entity_poly.entity_id
_entity_poly.type
_entity_poly.pdbx_seq_one_letter_code
_entity_poly.pdbx_strand_id
1 'polypeptide(L)'
;MLRSLALPSAAAFSLTLGLQVLVKPCNGDTAVPVLEEMLPRARAALDIPGTQQVILDHGRRCIGIEVRTHGTARLVKLLLRGVEIPREAVDLRVVEPGPVPGV
;
A
#
# COMPACT_ATOMS: atom_id res chain seq x y z
N MET A 1 16.41 20.68 58.78
CA MET A 1 15.41 19.69 58.32
C MET A 1 15.03 20.03 56.89
N LEU A 2 15.40 19.15 55.97
CA LEU A 2 15.21 19.20 54.52
C LEU A 2 13.72 19.13 54.13
N ARG A 3 13.33 19.81 53.05
CA ARG A 3 12.82 19.14 51.84
C ARG A 3 12.50 20.13 50.71
N SER A 4 13.45 20.24 49.78
CA SER A 4 13.23 20.71 48.41
C SER A 4 12.28 19.78 47.68
N LEU A 5 11.21 20.32 47.10
CA LEU A 5 10.35 19.61 46.16
C LEU A 5 10.95 19.75 44.77
N ALA A 6 11.70 18.73 44.35
CA ALA A 6 12.16 18.57 42.98
C ALA A 6 10.96 18.12 42.12
N LEU A 7 10.61 18.92 41.10
CA LEU A 7 9.70 18.51 40.03
C LEU A 7 10.36 17.35 39.25
N PRO A 8 9.67 16.22 39.05
CA PRO A 8 10.17 15.21 38.14
C PRO A 8 10.04 15.74 36.71
N SER A 9 11.19 15.79 36.03
CA SER A 9 11.33 16.03 34.60
C SER A 9 10.35 15.19 33.81
N ALA A 10 9.64 15.85 32.89
CA ALA A 10 8.85 15.22 31.85
C ALA A 10 9.75 14.33 30.98
N ALA A 11 9.79 13.04 31.31
CA ALA A 11 10.50 12.05 30.53
C ALA A 11 9.74 11.76 29.24
N ALA A 12 10.29 12.27 28.14
CA ALA A 12 10.35 11.66 26.82
C ALA A 12 9.13 10.83 26.41
N PHE A 13 8.12 11.54 25.90
CA PHE A 13 7.07 10.97 25.06
C PHE A 13 7.73 10.44 23.77
N SER A 14 8.20 9.20 23.80
CA SER A 14 8.70 8.49 22.61
C SER A 14 7.49 8.15 21.74
N LEU A 15 7.03 9.14 20.97
CA LEU A 15 6.20 8.92 19.80
C LEU A 15 7.06 8.19 18.77
N THR A 16 7.14 6.87 18.88
CA THR A 16 7.31 6.00 17.71
C THR A 16 6.06 6.18 16.87
N LEU A 17 6.02 7.30 16.14
CA LEU A 17 5.09 7.56 15.07
C LEU A 17 5.49 6.60 13.94
N GLY A 18 5.19 5.32 14.11
CA GLY A 18 4.99 4.40 13.02
C GLY A 18 3.79 4.96 12.27
N LEU A 19 4.07 5.91 11.38
CA LEU A 19 3.12 6.47 10.43
C LEU A 19 2.77 5.33 9.50
N GLN A 20 1.88 4.44 9.97
CA GLN A 20 1.25 3.45 9.13
C GLN A 20 0.52 4.27 8.08
N VAL A 21 1.11 4.26 6.88
CA VAL A 21 0.60 4.85 5.65
C VAL A 21 -0.91 4.72 5.69
N LEU A 22 -1.61 5.85 5.72
CA LEU A 22 -3.06 5.88 5.65
C LEU A 22 -3.47 5.39 4.25
N VAL A 23 -3.50 4.06 4.06
CA VAL A 23 -3.92 3.43 2.81
C VAL A 23 -5.43 3.46 2.79
N LYS A 24 -6.00 4.26 1.90
CA LYS A 24 -7.33 3.96 1.37
C LYS A 24 -7.27 4.13 -0.13
N PRO A 25 -7.10 3.02 -0.86
CA PRO A 25 -8.24 2.57 -1.62
C PRO A 25 -8.30 1.04 -1.71
N CYS A 26 -9.32 0.50 -1.05
CA CYS A 26 -10.17 -0.57 -1.51
C CYS A 26 -11.31 -0.59 -0.47
N ASN A 27 -12.57 -0.53 -0.90
CA ASN A 27 -13.70 -0.47 0.05
C ASN A 27 -14.28 -1.85 0.37
N GLY A 28 -13.92 -2.88 -0.41
CA GLY A 28 -14.45 -4.23 -0.27
C GLY A 28 -15.90 -4.37 -0.76
N ASP A 29 -16.46 -3.35 -1.40
CA ASP A 29 -17.85 -3.32 -1.87
C ASP A 29 -17.99 -3.94 -3.28
N THR A 30 -16.89 -4.11 -4.01
CA THR A 30 -16.91 -4.75 -5.33
C THR A 30 -17.03 -6.26 -5.17
N ALA A 31 -18.01 -6.85 -5.85
CA ALA A 31 -18.21 -8.30 -5.83
C ALA A 31 -17.04 -9.03 -6.50
N VAL A 32 -16.65 -10.17 -5.92
CA VAL A 32 -15.52 -10.99 -6.41
C VAL A 32 -15.64 -11.36 -7.90
N PRO A 33 -16.80 -11.79 -8.43
CA PRO A 33 -16.92 -12.10 -9.86
C PRO A 33 -16.61 -10.89 -10.76
N VAL A 34 -17.01 -9.68 -10.35
CA VAL A 34 -16.73 -8.45 -11.09
C VAL A 34 -15.22 -8.15 -11.07
N LEU A 35 -14.54 -8.40 -9.94
CA LEU A 35 -13.08 -8.28 -9.85
C LEU A 35 -12.37 -9.29 -10.74
N GLU A 36 -12.86 -10.52 -10.84
CA GLU A 36 -12.33 -11.57 -11.72
C GLU A 36 -12.42 -11.17 -13.20
N GLU A 37 -13.52 -10.55 -13.62
CA GLU A 37 -13.68 -10.00 -14.98
C GLU A 37 -12.72 -8.83 -15.27
N MET A 38 -12.35 -8.05 -14.25
CA MET A 38 -11.40 -6.94 -14.39
C MET A 38 -9.94 -7.39 -14.31
N LEU A 39 -9.65 -8.54 -13.69
CA LEU A 39 -8.28 -9.00 -13.43
C LEU A 39 -7.40 -9.11 -14.70
N PRO A 40 -7.87 -9.63 -15.86
CA PRO A 40 -7.07 -9.66 -17.07
C PRO A 40 -6.61 -8.27 -17.54
N ARG A 41 -7.47 -7.25 -17.41
CA ARG A 41 -7.12 -5.86 -17.72
C ARG A 41 -6.13 -5.28 -16.71
N ALA A 42 -6.30 -5.62 -15.43
CA ALA A 42 -5.40 -5.17 -14.37
C ALA A 42 -3.97 -5.71 -14.55
N ARG A 43 -3.85 -6.93 -15.10
CA ARG A 43 -2.56 -7.58 -15.38
C ARG A 43 -1.69 -6.83 -16.39
N ALA A 44 -2.25 -5.91 -17.19
CA ALA A 44 -1.44 -5.00 -18.00
C ALA A 44 -0.49 -4.11 -17.16
N ALA A 45 -0.73 -3.97 -15.85
CA ALA A 45 0.22 -3.32 -14.94
C ALA A 45 1.57 -4.06 -14.84
N LEU A 46 1.62 -5.37 -15.15
CA LEU A 46 2.87 -6.15 -15.17
C LEU A 46 3.82 -5.72 -16.29
N ASP A 47 3.31 -5.05 -17.32
CA ASP A 47 4.14 -4.51 -18.40
C ASP A 47 4.93 -3.26 -17.96
N ILE A 48 4.58 -2.66 -16.81
CA ILE A 48 5.30 -1.52 -16.25
C ILE A 48 6.50 -2.02 -15.44
N PRO A 49 7.75 -1.63 -15.80
CA PRO A 49 8.92 -1.99 -15.03
C PRO A 49 8.81 -1.55 -13.57
N GLY A 50 9.06 -2.50 -12.67
CA GLY A 50 8.95 -2.29 -11.23
C GLY A 50 7.59 -2.65 -10.64
N THR A 51 6.62 -3.11 -11.43
CA THR A 51 5.46 -3.86 -10.90
C THR A 51 5.91 -5.29 -10.59
N GLN A 52 5.67 -5.74 -9.36
CA GLN A 52 6.12 -7.05 -8.88
C GLN A 52 5.01 -8.09 -8.96
N GLN A 53 3.78 -7.69 -8.67
CA GLN A 53 2.66 -8.61 -8.56
C GLN A 53 1.34 -7.91 -8.91
N VAL A 54 0.42 -8.68 -9.50
CA VAL A 54 -1.00 -8.35 -9.67
C VAL A 54 -1.82 -9.59 -9.33
N ILE A 55 -2.57 -9.56 -8.23
CA ILE A 55 -3.36 -10.70 -7.73
C ILE A 55 -4.75 -10.26 -7.28
N LEU A 56 -5.70 -11.19 -7.30
CA LEU A 56 -7.00 -11.00 -6.66
C LEU A 56 -6.90 -11.41 -5.19
N ASP A 57 -7.18 -10.47 -4.30
CA ASP A 57 -7.32 -10.71 -2.87
C ASP A 57 -8.79 -10.95 -2.54
N HIS A 58 -9.17 -12.21 -2.41
CA HIS A 58 -10.54 -12.60 -2.08
C HIS A 58 -10.98 -12.18 -0.67
N GLY A 59 -10.03 -12.06 0.26
CA GLY A 59 -10.30 -11.68 1.65
C GLY A 59 -10.63 -10.20 1.77
N ARG A 60 -9.87 -9.35 1.07
CA ARG A 60 -10.10 -7.91 1.03
C ARG A 60 -11.06 -7.46 -0.08
N ARG A 61 -11.38 -8.36 -1.02
CA ARG A 61 -12.19 -8.11 -2.22
C ARG A 61 -11.60 -6.97 -3.06
N CYS A 62 -10.33 -7.15 -3.41
CA CYS A 62 -9.52 -6.16 -4.13
C CYS A 62 -8.61 -6.83 -5.15
N ILE A 63 -8.23 -6.11 -6.18
CA ILE A 63 -7.06 -6.44 -6.97
C ILE A 63 -5.84 -5.83 -6.27
N GLY A 64 -5.00 -6.66 -5.67
CA GLY A 64 -3.73 -6.28 -5.06
C GLY A 64 -2.67 -6.06 -6.13
N ILE A 65 -1.99 -4.92 -6.08
CA ILE A 65 -0.87 -4.61 -6.96
C ILE A 65 0.31 -4.14 -6.12
N GLU A 66 1.46 -4.78 -6.33
CA GLU A 66 2.70 -4.44 -5.64
C GLU A 66 3.70 -3.82 -6.61
N VAL A 67 4.32 -2.71 -6.21
CA VAL A 67 5.30 -1.99 -7.02
C VAL A 67 6.53 -1.61 -6.20
N ARG A 68 7.67 -1.42 -6.86
CA ARG A 68 8.96 -1.11 -6.22
C ARG A 68 9.09 0.35 -5.77
N THR A 69 8.43 1.28 -6.45
CA THR A 69 8.62 2.72 -6.20
C THR A 69 7.30 3.50 -6.29
N HIS A 70 7.26 4.67 -5.67
CA HIS A 70 6.15 5.61 -5.84
C HIS A 70 6.01 6.12 -7.29
N GLY A 71 7.12 6.21 -8.03
CA GLY A 71 7.09 6.57 -9.46
C GLY A 71 6.34 5.53 -10.28
N THR A 72 6.67 4.25 -10.09
CA THR A 72 5.94 3.13 -10.69
C THR A 72 4.46 3.13 -10.28
N ALA A 73 4.17 3.37 -9.00
CA ALA A 73 2.78 3.46 -8.52
C ALA A 73 1.97 4.53 -9.27
N ARG A 74 2.58 5.67 -9.59
CA ARG A 74 1.92 6.75 -10.33
C ARG A 74 1.62 6.34 -11.76
N LEU A 75 2.53 5.63 -12.43
CA LEU A 75 2.33 5.11 -13.78
C LEU A 75 1.23 4.05 -13.81
N VAL A 76 1.26 3.09 -12.89
CA VAL A 76 0.21 2.07 -12.75
C VAL A 76 -1.15 2.71 -12.55
N LYS A 77 -1.27 3.74 -11.70
CA LYS A 77 -2.54 4.48 -11.50
C LYS A 77 -3.07 5.14 -12.78
N LEU A 78 -2.20 5.54 -13.71
CA LEU A 78 -2.62 6.11 -15.00
C LEU A 78 -3.08 5.01 -15.95
N LEU A 79 -2.32 3.91 -16.03
CA LEU A 79 -2.68 2.74 -16.83
C LEU A 79 -4.05 2.19 -16.43
N LEU A 80 -4.27 1.97 -15.12
CA LEU A 80 -5.52 1.41 -14.60
C LEU A 80 -6.74 2.28 -14.97
N ARG A 81 -6.59 3.61 -14.97
CA ARG A 81 -7.66 4.50 -15.46
C ARG A 81 -7.91 4.34 -16.95
N GLY A 82 -6.84 4.16 -17.73
CA GLY A 82 -6.93 3.95 -19.19
C GLY A 82 -7.58 2.63 -19.58
N VAL A 83 -7.49 1.60 -18.73
CA VAL A 83 -8.16 0.30 -18.93
C VAL A 83 -9.48 0.18 -18.15
N GLU A 84 -10.02 1.31 -17.71
CA GLU A 84 -11.33 1.43 -17.05
C GLU A 84 -11.45 0.63 -15.74
N ILE A 85 -10.37 0.56 -14.96
CA ILE A 85 -10.39 -0.08 -13.64
C ILE A 85 -10.63 1.00 -12.56
N PRO A 86 -11.72 0.88 -11.77
CA PRO A 86 -12.01 1.82 -10.70
C PRO A 86 -10.95 1.74 -9.59
N ARG A 87 -10.67 2.87 -8.94
CA ARG A 87 -9.60 2.94 -7.92
C ARG A 87 -9.97 2.16 -6.67
N GLU A 88 -11.25 2.14 -6.33
CA GLU A 88 -11.84 1.44 -5.19
C GLU A 88 -11.76 -0.08 -5.31
N ALA A 89 -11.48 -0.61 -6.50
CA ALA A 89 -11.25 -2.05 -6.72
C ALA A 89 -9.79 -2.47 -6.58
N VAL A 90 -8.85 -1.53 -6.37
CA VAL A 90 -7.41 -1.81 -6.43
C VAL A 90 -6.68 -1.36 -5.17
N ASP A 91 -6.05 -2.31 -4.49
CA ASP A 91 -5.09 -2.03 -3.41
C ASP A 91 -3.67 -1.97 -3.99
N LEU A 92 -3.15 -0.75 -4.16
CA LEU A 92 -1.82 -0.51 -4.73
C LEU A 92 -0.81 -0.18 -3.63
N ARG A 93 0.20 -1.04 -3.49
CA ARG A 93 1.21 -0.96 -2.42
C ARG A 93 2.61 -0.78 -3.00
N VAL A 94 3.37 0.15 -2.41
CA VAL A 94 4.81 0.24 -2.67
C VAL A 94 5.49 -0.70 -1.68
N VAL A 95 6.16 -1.73 -2.19
CA VAL A 95 6.92 -2.69 -1.38
C VAL A 95 8.39 -2.37 -1.59
N GLU A 96 9.05 -1.90 -0.53
CA GLU A 96 10.48 -1.70 -0.54
C GLU A 96 11.18 -3.04 -0.83
N PRO A 97 12.14 -3.09 -1.75
CA PRO A 97 12.91 -4.30 -1.96
C PRO A 97 13.63 -4.65 -0.65
N GLY A 98 13.45 -5.87 -0.18
CA GLY A 98 14.19 -6.38 0.98
C GLY A 98 15.71 -6.26 0.75
N PRO A 99 16.50 -6.14 1.83
CA PRO A 99 17.96 -6.08 1.70
C PRO A 99 18.45 -7.32 0.95
N VAL A 100 19.24 -7.11 -0.11
CA VAL A 100 19.90 -8.20 -0.82
C VAL A 100 21.01 -8.71 0.09
N PRO A 101 20.95 -9.96 0.60
CA PRO A 101 22.03 -10.48 1.41
C PRO A 101 23.27 -10.68 0.54
N GLY A 102 24.32 -9.90 0.83
CA GLY A 102 25.70 -10.16 0.39
C GLY A 102 26.10 -9.58 -0.96
N VAL A 103 26.89 -8.51 -0.91
CA VAL A 103 28.05 -8.31 -1.79
C VAL A 103 29.26 -8.12 -0.90
#